data_AF-A0A354ESI9-F1
#
_entry.id   AF-A0A354ESI9-F1
#
_cell.length_a   1.000
_cell.length_b   1.000
_cell.length_c   1.000
_cell.angle_alpha   90.00
_cell.angle_beta   90.00
_cell.angle_gamma   90.00
#
_symmetry.space_group_name_H-M   'P 1'
#
loop_
_entity.id
_entity.type
_entity.pdbx_description
1 polymer ?
#
loop_
_entity_poly.entity_id
_entity_poly.type
_entity_poly.pdbx_seq_one_letter_code
_entity_poly.pdbx_strand_id
1 'polypeptide(L)' 'LLHKVQADFDEIAKVEFAPKMEGRQMIMILAPR' A
#
# COMPACT_ATOMS: atom_id res chain seq x y z
N LEU A 1 -10.17 0.94 0.01
CA LEU A 1 -9.46 1.90 -0.86
C LEU A 1 -8.00 1.50 -1.08
N LEU A 2 -7.21 1.26 -0.02
CA LEU A 2 -5.80 0.89 -0.14
C LEU A 2 -5.56 -0.33 -1.03
N HIS A 3 -6.36 -1.40 -0.92
CA HIS A 3 -6.25 -2.55 -1.82
C HIS A 3 -6.56 -2.25 -3.29
N LYS A 4 -7.41 -1.26 -3.58
CA LYS A 4 -7.65 -0.83 -4.95
C LYS A 4 -6.41 -0.14 -5.53
N VAL A 5 -5.84 0.79 -4.75
CA VAL A 5 -4.57 1.46 -5.10
C VAL A 5 -3.43 0.45 -5.22
N GLN A 6 -3.39 -0.60 -4.39
CA GLN A 6 -2.41 -1.67 -4.53
C GLN A 6 -2.55 -2.36 -5.91
N ALA A 7 -3.76 -2.76 -6.28
CA ALA A 7 -4.02 -3.44 -7.55
C ALA A 7 -3.67 -2.55 -8.76
N ASP A 8 -3.95 -1.25 -8.67
CA ASP A 8 -3.63 -0.28 -9.73
C ASP A 8 -2.10 -0.13 -9.96
N PHE A 9 -1.25 -0.55 -9.00
CA PHE A 9 0.21 -0.38 -9.02
C PHE A 9 1.00 -1.70 -8.95
N ASP A 10 0.36 -2.88 -9.04
CA ASP A 10 0.97 -4.21 -8.83
C ASP A 10 2.10 -4.54 -9.84
N GLU A 11 2.02 -3.95 -11.04
CA GLU A 11 3.01 -4.13 -12.11
C GLU A 11 4.34 -3.41 -11.81
N ILE A 12 4.29 -2.24 -11.15
CA ILE A 12 5.43 -1.34 -10.97
C ILE A 12 5.90 -1.20 -9.52
N ALA A 13 5.09 -1.63 -8.55
CA ALA A 13 5.38 -1.52 -7.13
C ALA A 13 5.10 -2.84 -6.39
N LYS A 14 5.81 -3.06 -5.29
CA LYS A 14 5.59 -4.16 -4.35
C LYS A 14 5.13 -3.61 -3.01
N VAL A 15 4.35 -4.41 -2.27
CA VAL A 15 3.97 -4.07 -0.90
C VAL A 15 5.16 -4.29 0.03
N GLU A 16 5.62 -3.23 0.66
CA GLU A 16 6.67 -3.29 1.69
C GLU A 16 6.05 -3.41 3.08
N PHE A 17 4.97 -2.66 3.33
CA PHE A 17 4.17 -2.77 4.55
C PHE A 17 2.69 -2.91 4.23
N ALA A 18 2.09 -3.98 4.75
CA ALA A 18 0.66 -4.21 4.70
C ALA A 18 -0.12 -3.07 5.41
N PRO A 19 -1.42 -2.91 5.11
CA PRO A 19 -2.24 -1.89 5.75
C PRO A 19 -2.19 -1.96 7.28
N LYS A 20 -1.73 -0.88 7.93
CA LYS A 20 -1.63 -0.76 9.39
C LYS A 20 -2.16 0.58 9.89
N MET A 21 -2.54 0.63 11.15
CA MET A 21 -2.97 1.89 11.80
C MET A 21 -1.76 2.67 12.29
N GLU A 22 -1.62 3.91 11.84
CA GLU A 22 -0.73 4.89 12.45
C GLU A 22 -1.56 6.10 12.90
N GLY A 23 -1.67 6.26 14.22
CA GLY A 23 -2.56 7.22 14.84
C GLY A 23 -4.02 6.97 14.48
N ARG A 24 -4.65 7.94 13.82
CA ARG A 24 -6.07 7.87 13.40
C ARG A 24 -6.23 7.47 11.93
N GLN A 25 -5.13 7.16 11.24
CA GLN A 25 -5.13 6.84 9.82
C GLN A 25 -4.66 5.41 9.58
N MET A 26 -5.20 4.79 8.53
CA MET A 26 -4.72 3.52 8.01
C MET A 26 -3.79 3.81 6.83
N ILE A 27 -2.57 3.30 6.90
CA ILE A 27 -1.53 3.50 5.88
C ILE A 27 -1.08 2.17 5.30
N MET A 28 -0.63 2.18 4.05
CA MET A 28 0.00 1.05 3.35
C MET A 28 1.20 1.60 2.58
N ILE A 29 2.32 0.91 2.61
CA ILE A 29 3.56 1.37 1.96
C ILE A 29 3.87 0.47 0.77
N LEU A 30 3.97 1.11 -0.40
CA LEU A 30 4.39 0.51 -1.65
C LEU A 30 5.77 1.04 -2.02
N ALA A 31 6.66 0.16 -2.47
CA ALA A 31 7.98 0.52 -2.98
C ALA A 31 8.07 0.16 -4.48
N PRO A 32 8.74 0.98 -5.31
CA PRO A 32 8.97 0.63 -6.71
C PRO A 32 9.78 -0.67 -6.81
N ARG A 33 9.56 -1.42 -7.90
CA ARG A 33 10.42 -2.56 -8.26
C ARG A 33 11.80 -2.10 -8.70
#